data_AF-A0A412XX06-F1
#
_entry.id   AF-A0A412XX06-F1
#
_cell.length_a   1.000
_cell.length_b   1.000
_cell.length_c   1.000
_cell.angle_alpha   90.00
_cell.angle_beta   90.00
_cell.angle_gamma   90.00
#
_symmetry.space_group_name_H-M   'P 1'
#
loop_
_entity.id
_entity.type
_entity.pdbx_description
1 polymer ?
#
loop_
_entity_poly.entity_id
_entity_poly.type
_entity_poly.pdbx_seq_one_letter_code
_entity_poly.pdbx_strand_id
1 'polypeptide(L)'
;MIPIEYDNSKLDEYNAFIDKFLENLDHYLTNGYIGNRKSIKVLEARKFYNSLSASQKNIFNKSAKPRHWERLGDNETVLVPLSPMEDNTIAFFTEVKNELKDWINYRPNEIKNLSNRIKSSYPDSDDQTSSLYDAIHHMFIENGYEKNGESKFPKDKLIEAVGTDVCPYCNRVFIKNVNADDGKQVKGQLDHFYDKDKYPYLAILKYNLIPSCPFCNGPTGKHTKNAEDEGLISPFMLEDANAMKFSTEITGDGFTNMDTCAKAISLKVNYYEPKMENNARVFHLEELYKTHTDYAAEIYFRHRMMGSEAYQEFVQKMIGEGSVMSTNDWNRMILGFTNNPEDLGKKPISKFCKDLLEDFEDKGIK
;
A
#
# COMPACT_ATOMS: atom_id res chain seq x y z
N MET A 1 -1.21 13.03 5.78
CA MET A 1 -0.86 11.59 5.94
C MET A 1 -0.96 11.21 7.39
N ILE A 2 -1.17 9.92 7.69
CA ILE A 2 -1.18 9.37 9.05
C ILE A 2 -0.28 8.12 9.10
N PRO A 3 0.34 7.83 10.26
CA PRO A 3 1.14 6.62 10.45
C PRO A 3 0.23 5.38 10.42
N ILE A 4 0.80 4.23 10.06
CA ILE A 4 0.13 2.93 10.10
C ILE A 4 1.09 1.84 10.55
N GLU A 5 0.54 0.75 11.07
CA GLU A 5 1.30 -0.43 11.47
C GLU A 5 0.47 -1.69 11.23
N TYR A 6 1.13 -2.83 10.97
CA TYR A 6 0.45 -4.12 10.95
C TYR A 6 0.26 -4.66 12.36
N ASP A 7 -0.97 -5.06 12.67
CA ASP A 7 -1.28 -5.92 13.81
C ASP A 7 -0.82 -7.35 13.50
N ASN A 8 0.33 -7.73 14.07
CA ASN A 8 0.93 -9.05 13.85
C ASN A 8 -0.01 -10.21 14.24
N SER A 9 -0.97 -9.99 15.14
CA SER A 9 -1.94 -11.02 15.53
C SER A 9 -2.98 -11.34 14.45
N LYS A 10 -3.03 -10.53 13.38
CA LYS A 10 -3.98 -10.67 12.25
C LYS A 10 -3.30 -11.12 10.95
N LEU A 11 -2.05 -11.57 11.02
CA LEU A 11 -1.25 -11.95 9.85
C LEU A 11 -1.23 -13.46 9.55
N ASP A 12 -2.00 -14.29 10.25
CA ASP A 12 -1.98 -15.75 10.09
C ASP A 12 -2.22 -16.20 8.63
N GLU A 13 -3.26 -15.66 7.98
CA GLU A 13 -3.56 -16.00 6.58
C GLU A 13 -2.45 -15.54 5.61
N TYR A 14 -1.82 -14.39 5.88
CA TYR A 14 -0.67 -13.91 5.11
C TYR A 14 0.55 -14.80 5.32
N ASN A 15 0.85 -15.18 6.55
CA ASN A 15 1.98 -16.05 6.87
C ASN A 15 1.82 -17.44 6.23
N ALA A 16 0.60 -18.01 6.29
CA ALA A 16 0.26 -19.26 5.62
C ALA A 16 0.37 -19.15 4.09
N PHE A 17 0.00 -18.01 3.51
CA PHE A 17 0.25 -17.74 2.09
C PHE A 17 1.76 -17.76 1.77
N ILE A 18 2.60 -17.15 2.61
CA ILE A 18 4.06 -17.14 2.40
C ILE A 18 4.64 -18.56 2.49
N ASP A 19 4.17 -19.40 3.40
CA ASP A 19 4.60 -20.81 3.47
C ASP A 19 4.24 -21.56 2.18
N LYS A 20 3.01 -21.43 1.70
CA LYS A 20 2.56 -22.04 0.44
C LYS A 20 3.31 -21.47 -0.78
N PHE A 21 3.66 -20.19 -0.76
CA PHE A 21 4.49 -19.57 -1.79
C PHE A 21 5.88 -20.21 -1.84
N LEU A 22 6.51 -20.44 -0.69
CA LEU A 22 7.80 -21.10 -0.58
C LEU A 22 7.75 -22.58 -0.99
N GLU A 23 6.68 -23.31 -0.68
CA GLU A 23 6.46 -24.68 -1.16
C GLU A 23 6.39 -24.72 -2.71
N ASN A 24 5.65 -23.79 -3.31
CA ASN A 24 5.59 -23.68 -4.77
C ASN A 24 6.95 -23.31 -5.38
N LEU A 25 7.71 -22.42 -4.72
CA LEU A 25 9.05 -22.05 -5.15
C LEU A 25 10.00 -23.26 -5.12
N ASP A 26 9.95 -24.04 -4.04
CA ASP A 26 10.76 -25.25 -3.88
C ASP A 26 10.42 -26.30 -4.97
N HIS A 27 9.14 -26.41 -5.31
CA HIS A 27 8.71 -27.24 -6.43
C HIS A 27 9.34 -26.80 -7.76
N TYR A 28 9.36 -25.50 -8.06
CA TYR A 28 10.00 -24.98 -9.27
C TYR A 28 11.52 -25.16 -9.27
N LEU A 29 12.19 -24.90 -8.13
CA LEU A 29 13.62 -25.14 -7.96
C LEU A 29 13.99 -26.61 -8.18
N THR A 30 13.22 -27.53 -7.61
CA THR A 30 13.43 -28.98 -7.76
C THR A 30 13.29 -29.42 -9.22
N ASN A 31 12.33 -28.86 -9.95
CA ASN A 31 12.09 -29.20 -11.35
C ASN A 31 12.99 -28.43 -12.34
N GLY A 32 13.53 -27.28 -11.94
CA GLY A 32 14.34 -26.39 -12.77
C GLY A 32 13.54 -25.53 -13.76
N TYR A 33 12.22 -25.51 -13.69
CA TYR A 33 11.39 -24.67 -14.56
C TYR A 33 10.18 -24.11 -13.83
N ILE A 34 9.70 -22.97 -14.32
CA ILE A 34 8.55 -22.25 -13.77
C ILE A 34 7.29 -22.64 -14.53
N GLY A 35 6.19 -22.76 -13.79
CA GLY A 35 4.87 -23.08 -14.28
C GLY A 35 4.69 -24.56 -14.62
N ASN A 36 3.49 -24.90 -15.09
CA ASN A 36 3.15 -26.27 -15.44
C ASN A 36 3.71 -26.66 -16.81
N ARG A 37 4.08 -27.93 -16.98
CA ARG A 37 4.46 -28.44 -18.31
C ARG A 37 3.32 -28.27 -19.31
N LYS A 38 3.66 -27.95 -20.55
CA LYS A 38 2.71 -27.77 -21.66
C LYS A 38 2.93 -28.82 -22.75
N SER A 39 1.83 -29.33 -23.31
CA SER A 39 1.89 -30.20 -24.48
C SER A 39 1.92 -29.33 -25.74
N ILE A 40 2.99 -29.42 -26.52
CA ILE A 40 3.16 -28.65 -27.77
C ILE A 40 3.59 -29.56 -28.91
N LYS A 41 3.49 -29.08 -30.16
CA LYS A 41 4.00 -29.82 -31.32
C LYS A 41 5.52 -29.94 -31.26
N VAL A 42 6.07 -31.05 -31.73
CA VAL A 42 7.52 -31.28 -31.75
C VAL A 42 8.24 -30.22 -32.59
N LEU A 43 7.63 -29.74 -33.68
CA LEU A 43 8.19 -28.63 -34.45
C LEU A 43 8.39 -27.35 -33.62
N GLU A 44 7.40 -27.01 -32.78
CA GLU A 44 7.47 -25.87 -31.87
C GLU A 44 8.48 -26.13 -30.75
N ALA A 45 8.51 -27.36 -30.23
CA ALA A 45 9.49 -27.78 -29.23
C ALA A 45 10.93 -27.65 -29.74
N ARG A 46 11.21 -27.98 -31.00
CA ARG A 46 12.55 -27.78 -31.61
C ARG A 46 12.91 -26.30 -31.69
N LYS A 47 11.98 -25.44 -32.11
CA LYS A 47 12.20 -23.98 -32.16
C LYS A 47 12.50 -23.42 -30.77
N PHE A 48 11.69 -23.80 -29.78
CA PHE A 48 11.87 -23.39 -28.40
C PHE A 48 13.21 -23.92 -27.83
N TYR A 49 13.50 -25.21 -28.01
CA TYR A 49 14.76 -25.80 -27.58
C TYR A 49 15.99 -25.08 -28.15
N ASN A 50 15.95 -24.68 -29.42
CA ASN A 50 17.06 -24.00 -30.07
C ASN A 50 17.31 -22.60 -29.52
N SER A 51 16.29 -21.92 -28.98
CA SER A 51 16.46 -20.61 -28.33
C SER A 51 16.99 -20.70 -26.90
N LEU A 52 17.06 -21.91 -26.31
CA LEU A 52 17.51 -22.11 -24.93
C LEU A 52 19.05 -22.12 -24.80
N SER A 53 19.52 -21.63 -23.67
CA SER A 53 20.91 -21.78 -23.22
C SER A 53 21.26 -23.24 -22.94
N ALA A 54 22.56 -23.54 -22.75
CA ALA A 54 23.01 -24.90 -22.49
C ALA A 54 22.43 -25.49 -21.19
N SER A 55 22.32 -24.70 -20.11
CA SER A 55 21.74 -25.13 -18.84
C SER A 55 20.23 -25.39 -18.96
N GLN A 56 19.51 -24.48 -19.63
CA GLN A 56 18.08 -24.65 -19.91
C GLN A 56 17.79 -25.88 -20.79
N LYS A 57 18.64 -26.17 -21.77
CA LYS A 57 18.53 -27.38 -22.61
C LYS A 57 18.61 -28.67 -21.78
N ASN A 58 19.46 -28.69 -20.76
CA ASN A 58 19.55 -29.85 -19.85
C ASN A 58 18.26 -30.04 -19.05
N ILE A 59 17.67 -28.95 -18.56
CA ILE A 59 16.38 -28.98 -17.84
C ILE A 59 15.26 -29.41 -18.78
N PHE A 60 15.24 -28.84 -19.99
CA PHE A 60 14.29 -29.20 -21.03
C PHE A 60 14.34 -30.70 -21.32
N ASN A 61 15.53 -31.25 -21.58
CA ASN A 61 15.69 -32.67 -21.91
C ASN A 61 15.31 -33.60 -20.74
N LYS A 62 15.60 -33.19 -19.49
CA LYS A 62 15.16 -33.94 -18.30
C LYS A 62 13.63 -33.98 -18.19
N SER A 63 12.96 -32.86 -18.49
CA SER A 63 11.51 -32.71 -18.35
C SER A 63 10.73 -33.30 -19.55
N ALA A 64 11.24 -33.12 -20.76
CA ALA A 64 10.67 -33.58 -22.02
C ALA A 64 10.93 -35.07 -22.27
N LYS A 65 10.37 -35.94 -21.40
CA LYS A 65 10.52 -37.41 -21.33
C LYS A 65 11.97 -37.89 -21.56
N PRO A 66 12.61 -38.58 -20.60
CA PRO A 66 14.02 -39.02 -20.71
C PRO A 66 14.41 -39.88 -21.94
N ARG A 67 13.47 -40.23 -22.84
CA ARG A 67 13.75 -40.87 -24.13
C ARG A 67 12.89 -40.28 -25.26
N HIS A 68 13.58 -39.72 -26.26
CA HIS A 68 13.20 -39.71 -27.69
C HIS A 68 12.24 -38.62 -28.22
N TRP A 69 12.06 -37.49 -27.53
CA TRP A 69 11.31 -36.38 -28.15
C TRP A 69 11.92 -35.92 -29.49
N GLU A 70 13.26 -36.00 -29.61
CA GLU A 70 14.00 -35.68 -30.85
C GLU A 70 13.70 -36.63 -32.02
N ARG A 71 13.20 -37.83 -31.74
CA ARG A 71 12.86 -38.85 -32.76
C ARG A 71 11.40 -38.77 -33.21
N LEU A 72 10.58 -37.99 -32.52
CA LEU A 72 9.19 -37.78 -32.90
C LEU A 72 9.13 -36.91 -34.18
N GLY A 73 8.12 -37.19 -34.99
CA GLY A 73 7.78 -36.38 -36.15
C GLY A 73 7.22 -35.01 -35.73
N ASP A 74 7.39 -34.02 -36.60
CA ASP A 74 7.06 -32.61 -36.32
C ASP A 74 5.60 -32.35 -35.92
N ASN A 75 4.67 -33.21 -36.37
CA ASN A 75 3.24 -33.12 -36.06
C ASN A 75 2.84 -33.85 -34.76
N GLU A 76 3.73 -34.64 -34.16
CA GLU A 76 3.49 -35.27 -32.87
C GLU A 76 3.59 -34.23 -31.74
N THR A 77 3.06 -34.58 -30.57
CA THR A 77 3.08 -33.71 -29.40
C THR A 77 4.06 -34.20 -28.34
N VAL A 78 4.75 -33.26 -27.70
CA VAL A 78 5.64 -33.51 -26.56
C VAL A 78 5.26 -32.62 -25.39
N LEU A 79 5.29 -33.19 -24.19
CA LEU A 79 5.12 -32.46 -22.94
C LEU A 79 6.47 -31.84 -22.54
N VAL A 80 6.55 -30.51 -22.51
CA VAL A 80 7.79 -29.75 -22.27
C VAL A 80 7.61 -28.81 -21.07
N PRO A 81 8.70 -28.40 -20.40
CA PRO A 81 8.62 -27.35 -19.40
C PRO A 81 8.14 -26.03 -20.01
N LEU A 82 7.36 -25.25 -19.27
CA LEU A 82 6.87 -23.95 -19.74
C LEU A 82 7.99 -22.93 -19.85
N SER A 83 8.76 -22.74 -18.77
CA SER A 83 9.89 -21.82 -18.73
C SER A 83 11.08 -22.41 -17.96
N PRO A 84 12.02 -23.10 -18.64
CA PRO A 84 13.28 -23.55 -18.04
C PRO A 84 14.09 -22.39 -17.48
N MET A 85 14.52 -22.52 -16.23
CA MET A 85 15.30 -21.49 -15.55
C MET A 85 16.77 -21.54 -15.94
N GLU A 86 17.39 -20.37 -16.02
CA GLU A 86 18.84 -20.25 -16.15
C GLU A 86 19.53 -20.36 -14.78
N ASP A 87 20.85 -20.53 -14.78
CA ASP A 87 21.62 -20.68 -13.54
C ASP A 87 21.46 -19.44 -12.63
N ASN A 88 21.38 -18.25 -13.23
CA ASN A 88 21.15 -17.00 -12.51
C ASN A 88 19.76 -16.95 -11.85
N THR A 89 18.73 -17.41 -12.56
CA THR A 89 17.36 -17.53 -12.03
C THR A 89 17.28 -18.53 -10.88
N ILE A 90 17.96 -19.67 -11.00
CA ILE A 90 18.03 -20.68 -9.93
C ILE A 90 18.75 -20.10 -8.71
N ALA A 91 19.85 -19.35 -8.91
CA ALA A 91 20.57 -18.69 -7.83
C ALA A 91 19.67 -17.67 -7.10
N PHE A 92 19.01 -16.78 -7.85
CA PHE A 92 18.07 -15.81 -7.29
C PHE A 92 16.97 -16.48 -6.47
N PHE A 93 16.30 -17.50 -7.00
CA PHE A 93 15.22 -18.18 -6.26
C PHE A 93 15.72 -19.03 -5.10
N THR A 94 16.95 -19.51 -5.15
CA THR A 94 17.58 -20.16 -3.99
C THR A 94 17.79 -19.15 -2.86
N GLU A 95 18.21 -17.93 -3.17
CA GLU A 95 18.29 -16.83 -2.21
C GLU A 95 16.92 -16.47 -1.65
N VAL A 96 15.89 -16.31 -2.50
CA VAL A 96 14.50 -16.08 -2.07
C VAL A 96 14.03 -17.18 -1.12
N LYS A 97 14.27 -18.45 -1.46
CA LYS A 97 13.86 -19.59 -0.63
C LYS A 97 14.45 -19.50 0.79
N ASN A 98 15.68 -19.02 0.91
CA ASN A 98 16.39 -18.95 2.18
C ASN A 98 16.03 -17.69 2.98
N GLU A 99 15.76 -16.56 2.32
CA GLU A 99 15.67 -15.25 2.99
C GLU A 99 14.26 -14.63 2.98
N LEU A 100 13.29 -15.14 2.21
CA LEU A 100 11.98 -14.48 2.07
C LEU A 100 11.26 -14.28 3.41
N LYS A 101 11.41 -15.19 4.37
CA LYS A 101 10.84 -15.06 5.72
C LYS A 101 11.38 -13.85 6.48
N ASP A 102 12.60 -13.42 6.19
CA ASP A 102 13.16 -12.18 6.72
C ASP A 102 12.69 -10.99 5.88
N TRP A 103 12.71 -11.10 4.55
CA TRP A 103 12.31 -10.02 3.64
C TRP A 103 10.90 -9.52 3.89
N ILE A 104 9.95 -10.42 4.18
CA ILE A 104 8.56 -10.03 4.49
C ILE A 104 8.44 -9.15 5.74
N ASN A 105 9.49 -9.04 6.56
CA ASN A 105 9.54 -8.21 7.76
C ASN A 105 10.39 -6.94 7.57
N TYR A 106 11.07 -6.78 6.45
CA TYR A 106 11.84 -5.57 6.15
C TYR A 106 10.95 -4.34 6.07
N ARG A 107 11.27 -3.32 6.86
CA ARG A 107 10.66 -1.99 6.78
C ARG A 107 11.05 -1.28 5.49
N PRO A 108 10.39 -0.17 5.10
CA PRO A 108 10.63 0.45 3.80
C PRO A 108 12.10 0.81 3.49
N ASN A 109 12.90 1.22 4.47
CA ASN A 109 14.34 1.47 4.27
C ASN A 109 15.14 0.18 4.06
N GLU A 110 14.78 -0.91 4.74
CA GLU A 110 15.40 -2.22 4.56
C GLU A 110 15.01 -2.82 3.20
N ILE A 111 13.76 -2.61 2.76
CA ILE A 111 13.31 -2.96 1.41
C ILE A 111 14.12 -2.21 0.34
N LYS A 112 14.41 -0.92 0.56
CA LYS A 112 15.29 -0.16 -0.34
C LYS A 112 16.68 -0.79 -0.44
N ASN A 113 17.27 -1.15 0.71
CA ASN A 113 18.58 -1.79 0.76
C ASN A 113 18.55 -3.17 0.08
N LEU A 114 17.50 -3.95 0.31
CA LEU A 114 17.25 -5.21 -0.39
C LEU A 114 17.21 -4.99 -1.90
N SER A 115 16.46 -4.00 -2.37
CA SER A 115 16.37 -3.69 -3.80
C SER A 115 17.72 -3.34 -4.42
N ASN A 116 18.50 -2.48 -3.75
CA ASN A 116 19.85 -2.14 -4.20
C ASN A 116 20.78 -3.35 -4.26
N ARG A 117 20.69 -4.25 -3.26
CA ARG A 117 21.46 -5.50 -3.24
C ARG A 117 21.06 -6.44 -4.38
N ILE A 118 19.75 -6.66 -4.57
CA ILE A 118 19.25 -7.53 -5.65
C ILE A 118 19.66 -7.00 -7.01
N LYS A 119 19.57 -5.68 -7.25
CA LYS A 119 20.06 -5.07 -8.48
C LYS A 119 21.56 -5.25 -8.70
N SER A 120 22.35 -5.18 -7.64
CA SER A 120 23.80 -5.40 -7.74
C SER A 120 24.16 -6.86 -8.01
N SER A 121 23.47 -7.81 -7.39
CA SER A 121 23.74 -9.25 -7.54
C SER A 121 23.11 -9.82 -8.81
N TYR A 122 21.98 -9.25 -9.23
CA TYR A 122 21.14 -9.69 -10.34
C TYR A 122 20.73 -8.48 -11.21
N PRO A 123 21.64 -7.95 -12.05
CA PRO A 123 21.40 -6.72 -12.81
C PRO A 123 20.20 -6.77 -13.75
N ASP A 124 19.85 -7.96 -14.25
CA ASP A 124 18.71 -8.15 -15.17
C ASP A 124 17.36 -8.29 -14.45
N SER A 125 17.32 -8.13 -13.11
CA SER A 125 16.11 -8.31 -12.30
C SER A 125 15.03 -7.25 -12.48
N ASP A 126 15.36 -6.10 -13.09
CA ASP A 126 14.43 -5.05 -13.52
C ASP A 126 14.43 -4.82 -15.05
N ASP A 127 15.15 -5.65 -15.82
CA ASP A 127 15.09 -5.64 -17.28
C ASP A 127 13.92 -6.50 -17.77
N GLN A 128 12.83 -5.85 -18.19
CA GLN A 128 11.61 -6.51 -18.67
C GLN A 128 11.79 -7.40 -19.90
N THR A 129 12.97 -7.39 -20.54
CA THR A 129 13.29 -8.26 -21.68
C THR A 129 14.09 -9.50 -21.28
N SER A 130 14.50 -9.60 -20.01
CA SER A 130 15.33 -10.69 -19.52
C SER A 130 14.49 -11.89 -19.06
N SER A 131 15.06 -13.09 -19.25
CA SER A 131 14.47 -14.34 -18.76
C SER A 131 14.38 -14.38 -17.23
N LEU A 132 15.29 -13.67 -16.54
CA LEU A 132 15.25 -13.51 -15.09
C LEU A 132 14.05 -12.69 -14.65
N TYR A 133 13.82 -11.53 -15.26
CA TYR A 133 12.67 -10.68 -14.93
C TYR A 133 11.37 -11.43 -15.17
N ASP A 134 11.22 -12.08 -16.33
CA ASP A 134 10.04 -12.89 -16.68
C ASP A 134 9.77 -13.95 -15.61
N ALA A 135 10.82 -14.64 -15.16
CA ALA A 135 10.75 -15.61 -14.10
C ALA A 135 10.27 -15.01 -12.76
N ILE A 136 10.86 -13.90 -12.35
CA ILE A 136 10.51 -13.21 -11.10
C ILE A 136 9.06 -12.71 -11.17
N HIS A 137 8.68 -12.06 -12.27
CA HIS A 137 7.33 -11.55 -12.50
C HIS A 137 6.30 -12.67 -12.44
N HIS A 138 6.54 -13.77 -13.16
CA HIS A 138 5.63 -14.92 -13.14
C HIS A 138 5.48 -15.53 -11.74
N MET A 139 6.56 -15.58 -10.95
CA MET A 139 6.53 -16.12 -9.60
C MET A 139 5.82 -15.18 -8.62
N PHE A 140 6.24 -13.91 -8.55
CA PHE A 140 5.80 -12.97 -7.51
C PHE A 140 4.52 -12.21 -7.87
N ILE A 141 4.28 -11.92 -9.15
CA ILE A 141 3.08 -11.20 -9.62
C ILE A 141 1.99 -12.21 -9.97
N GLU A 142 2.19 -13.01 -11.02
CA GLU A 142 1.13 -13.87 -11.57
C GLU A 142 0.75 -15.00 -10.61
N ASN A 143 1.73 -15.71 -10.05
CA ASN A 143 1.51 -16.80 -9.09
C ASN A 143 1.57 -16.37 -7.63
N GLY A 144 1.92 -15.12 -7.37
CA GLY A 144 1.95 -14.52 -6.04
C GLY A 144 0.78 -13.56 -5.87
N TYR A 145 1.05 -12.27 -6.04
CA TYR A 145 0.15 -11.17 -5.71
C TYR A 145 -1.19 -11.16 -6.46
N GLU A 146 -1.23 -11.58 -7.72
CA GLU A 146 -2.42 -11.55 -8.59
C GLU A 146 -3.11 -12.92 -8.72
N LYS A 147 -2.55 -13.96 -8.10
CA LYS A 147 -3.13 -15.30 -8.14
C LYS A 147 -4.55 -15.31 -7.59
N ASN A 148 -5.43 -16.00 -8.29
CA ASN A 148 -6.81 -16.22 -7.88
C ASN A 148 -7.04 -17.69 -7.45
N GLY A 149 -8.18 -17.97 -6.79
CA GLY A 149 -8.54 -19.32 -6.34
C GLY A 149 -7.99 -19.68 -4.95
N GLU A 150 -7.75 -20.98 -4.72
CA GLU A 150 -7.39 -21.55 -3.40
C GLU A 150 -6.05 -21.08 -2.81
N SER A 151 -5.23 -20.36 -3.58
CA SER A 151 -3.94 -19.83 -3.11
C SER A 151 -3.85 -18.33 -3.36
N LYS A 152 -5.00 -17.65 -3.35
CA LYS A 152 -5.10 -16.22 -3.58
C LYS A 152 -4.33 -15.45 -2.52
N PHE A 153 -3.61 -14.41 -2.93
CA PHE A 153 -2.95 -13.48 -2.01
C PHE A 153 -3.99 -12.78 -1.12
N PRO A 154 -3.86 -12.82 0.22
CA PRO A 154 -4.90 -12.38 1.14
C PRO A 154 -4.93 -10.85 1.31
N LYS A 155 -5.19 -10.12 0.22
CA LYS A 155 -5.22 -8.64 0.16
C LYS A 155 -6.14 -8.03 1.23
N ASP A 156 -7.32 -8.61 1.39
CA ASP A 156 -8.37 -8.10 2.28
C ASP A 156 -7.93 -8.21 3.74
N LYS A 157 -7.25 -9.31 4.08
CA LYS A 157 -6.69 -9.56 5.41
C LYS A 157 -5.55 -8.63 5.75
N LEU A 158 -4.71 -8.29 4.76
CA LEU A 158 -3.67 -7.28 4.96
C LEU A 158 -4.27 -5.90 5.24
N ILE A 159 -5.32 -5.50 4.52
CA ILE A 159 -6.02 -4.23 4.79
C ILE A 159 -6.59 -4.24 6.22
N GLU A 160 -7.25 -5.33 6.62
CA GLU A 160 -7.80 -5.51 7.98
C GLU A 160 -6.70 -5.52 9.07
N ALA A 161 -5.56 -6.13 8.78
CA ALA A 161 -4.43 -6.23 9.72
C ALA A 161 -3.79 -4.87 10.00
N VAL A 162 -3.87 -3.89 9.09
CA VAL A 162 -3.40 -2.52 9.38
C VAL A 162 -4.32 -1.80 10.36
N GLY A 163 -5.61 -2.17 10.43
CA GLY A 163 -6.55 -1.60 11.40
C GLY A 163 -6.93 -0.13 11.18
N THR A 164 -6.60 0.45 10.01
CA THR A 164 -7.06 1.79 9.62
C THR A 164 -8.29 1.69 8.71
N ASP A 165 -9.34 2.44 9.04
CA ASP A 165 -10.57 2.51 8.24
C ASP A 165 -10.46 3.58 7.12
N VAL A 166 -9.46 4.46 7.18
CA VAL A 166 -9.27 5.61 6.28
C VAL A 166 -7.91 5.54 5.60
N CYS A 167 -7.86 5.96 4.32
CA CYS A 167 -6.64 5.99 3.54
C CYS A 167 -5.52 6.79 4.25
N PRO A 168 -4.35 6.21 4.50
CA PRO A 168 -3.26 6.84 5.24
C PRO A 168 -2.53 7.92 4.44
N TYR A 169 -2.58 7.87 3.10
CA TYR A 169 -2.05 8.92 2.24
C TYR A 169 -2.84 10.23 2.39
N CYS A 170 -4.12 10.20 2.04
CA CYS A 170 -4.93 11.42 2.02
C CYS A 170 -5.66 11.71 3.32
N ASN A 171 -5.99 10.71 4.16
CA ASN A 171 -6.94 10.81 5.28
C ASN A 171 -8.36 11.29 4.87
N ARG A 172 -8.80 11.12 3.61
CA ARG A 172 -10.09 11.64 3.11
C ARG A 172 -11.15 10.59 2.78
N VAL A 173 -10.75 9.34 2.56
CA VAL A 173 -11.63 8.31 1.99
C VAL A 173 -11.55 7.05 2.82
N PHE A 174 -12.70 6.46 3.13
CA PHE A 174 -12.78 5.15 3.77
C PHE A 174 -12.20 4.06 2.87
N ILE A 175 -11.45 3.14 3.47
CA ILE A 175 -10.82 2.00 2.79
C ILE A 175 -11.12 0.66 3.50
N LYS A 176 -11.94 0.70 4.56
CA LYS A 176 -12.39 -0.50 5.27
C LYS A 176 -13.08 -1.48 4.32
N ASN A 177 -12.84 -2.77 4.54
CA ASN A 177 -13.58 -3.82 3.84
C ASN A 177 -15.04 -3.86 4.32
N VAL A 178 -15.97 -3.75 3.39
CA VAL A 178 -17.41 -3.85 3.59
C VAL A 178 -17.96 -4.83 2.58
N ASN A 179 -18.59 -5.90 3.07
CA ASN A 179 -19.31 -6.85 2.23
C ASN A 179 -20.75 -6.36 2.04
N ALA A 180 -21.20 -6.30 0.79
CA ALA A 180 -22.56 -5.98 0.43
C ALA A 180 -23.41 -7.26 0.36
N ASP A 181 -24.72 -7.12 0.59
CA ASP A 181 -25.68 -8.23 0.54
C ASP A 181 -25.76 -8.88 -0.85
N ASP A 182 -25.40 -8.15 -1.91
CA ASP A 182 -25.35 -8.65 -3.29
C ASP A 182 -24.06 -9.44 -3.62
N GLY A 183 -23.24 -9.72 -2.60
CA GLY A 183 -21.98 -10.45 -2.72
C GLY A 183 -20.81 -9.61 -3.25
N LYS A 184 -21.00 -8.31 -3.51
CA LYS A 184 -19.90 -7.41 -3.83
C LYS A 184 -19.16 -6.98 -2.57
N GLN A 185 -17.94 -6.49 -2.74
CA GLN A 185 -17.14 -5.94 -1.67
C GLN A 185 -16.68 -4.53 -2.01
N VAL A 186 -16.96 -3.58 -1.13
CA VAL A 186 -16.37 -2.25 -1.15
C VAL A 186 -15.16 -2.30 -0.24
N LYS A 187 -13.98 -1.99 -0.78
CA LYS A 187 -12.73 -2.06 -0.03
C LYS A 187 -11.69 -1.08 -0.56
N GLY A 188 -10.70 -0.82 0.28
CA GLY A 188 -9.44 -0.24 -0.14
C GLY A 188 -8.69 -1.10 -1.14
N GLN A 189 -7.63 -0.52 -1.67
CA GLN A 189 -6.63 -1.21 -2.48
C GLN A 189 -5.33 -1.32 -1.69
N LEU A 190 -4.42 -2.20 -2.13
CA LEU A 190 -3.04 -2.20 -1.66
C LEU A 190 -2.18 -1.56 -2.75
N ASP A 191 -1.61 -0.40 -2.45
CA ASP A 191 -0.62 0.27 -3.28
C ASP A 191 0.76 -0.33 -3.00
N HIS A 192 1.56 -0.53 -4.05
CA HIS A 192 2.95 -0.96 -3.94
C HIS A 192 3.85 0.25 -3.81
N PHE A 193 4.40 0.51 -2.62
CA PHE A 193 5.24 1.68 -2.37
C PHE A 193 6.38 1.78 -3.39
N TYR A 194 7.18 0.73 -3.45
CA TYR A 194 8.11 0.45 -4.53
C TYR A 194 7.35 -0.28 -5.63
N ASP A 195 7.40 0.29 -6.82
CA ASP A 195 6.62 -0.15 -7.97
C ASP A 195 6.87 -1.63 -8.30
N LYS A 196 5.78 -2.39 -8.48
CA LYS A 196 5.85 -3.84 -8.69
C LYS A 196 6.34 -4.21 -10.09
N ASP A 197 6.19 -3.33 -11.08
CA ASP A 197 6.63 -3.61 -12.44
C ASP A 197 8.15 -3.40 -12.54
N LYS A 198 8.69 -2.43 -11.79
CA LYS A 198 10.15 -2.25 -11.63
C LYS A 198 10.76 -3.28 -10.67
N TYR A 199 10.05 -3.67 -9.61
CA TYR A 199 10.56 -4.52 -8.53
C TYR A 199 9.60 -5.67 -8.19
N PRO A 200 9.37 -6.64 -9.10
CA PRO A 200 8.35 -7.66 -8.92
C PRO A 200 8.55 -8.52 -7.67
N TYR A 201 9.80 -8.77 -7.26
CA TYR A 201 10.13 -9.51 -6.04
C TYR A 201 9.70 -8.82 -4.73
N LEU A 202 9.35 -7.53 -4.77
CA LEU A 202 8.82 -6.79 -3.62
C LEU A 202 7.30 -6.85 -3.50
N ALA A 203 6.61 -7.43 -4.49
CA ALA A 203 5.16 -7.29 -4.64
C ALA A 203 4.33 -7.98 -3.55
N ILE A 204 4.92 -8.95 -2.84
CA ILE A 204 4.28 -9.68 -1.74
C ILE A 204 4.79 -9.27 -0.37
N LEU A 205 5.77 -8.35 -0.26
CA LEU A 205 6.28 -7.93 1.05
C LEU A 205 5.30 -6.98 1.71
N LYS A 206 4.81 -7.31 2.91
CA LYS A 206 3.74 -6.54 3.58
C LYS A 206 4.06 -5.05 3.76
N TYR A 207 5.30 -4.68 4.09
CA TYR A 207 5.70 -3.28 4.25
C TYR A 207 5.93 -2.52 2.94
N ASN A 208 5.85 -3.22 1.79
CA ASN A 208 5.71 -2.59 0.49
C ASN A 208 4.24 -2.32 0.12
N LEU A 209 3.27 -2.84 0.90
CA LEU A 209 1.85 -2.80 0.57
C LEU A 209 1.11 -1.82 1.50
N ILE A 210 0.67 -0.68 0.96
CA ILE A 210 -0.05 0.35 1.71
C ILE A 210 -1.54 0.26 1.39
N PRO A 211 -2.41 0.02 2.37
CA PRO A 211 -3.85 0.21 2.21
C PRO A 211 -4.15 1.63 1.75
N SER A 212 -4.87 1.79 0.64
CA SER A 212 -5.05 3.09 0.00
C SER A 212 -6.39 3.20 -0.70
N CYS A 213 -6.83 4.44 -0.94
CA CYS A 213 -8.02 4.69 -1.74
C CYS A 213 -7.69 4.69 -3.24
N PRO A 214 -8.68 4.45 -4.12
CA PRO A 214 -8.48 4.45 -5.56
C PRO A 214 -7.93 5.76 -6.14
N PHE A 215 -8.14 6.90 -5.46
CA PHE A 215 -7.61 8.19 -5.93
C PHE A 215 -6.09 8.31 -5.69
N CYS A 216 -5.62 7.88 -4.52
CA CYS A 216 -4.19 7.92 -4.19
C CYS A 216 -3.40 6.84 -4.93
N ASN A 217 -3.97 5.65 -5.08
CA ASN A 217 -3.37 4.54 -5.84
C ASN A 217 -3.60 4.65 -7.37
N GLY A 218 -4.53 5.50 -7.80
CA GLY A 218 -4.92 5.66 -9.19
C GLY A 218 -4.01 6.61 -9.98
N PRO A 219 -4.29 6.80 -11.28
CA PRO A 219 -3.45 7.57 -12.22
C PRO A 219 -3.29 9.04 -11.84
N THR A 220 -4.23 9.60 -11.07
CA THR A 220 -4.15 10.97 -10.54
C THR A 220 -3.26 11.10 -9.32
N GLY A 221 -2.86 9.99 -8.70
CA GLY A 221 -2.00 9.97 -7.52
C GLY A 221 -0.64 9.34 -7.83
N LYS A 222 -0.32 8.26 -7.11
CA LYS A 222 0.93 7.52 -7.27
C LYS A 222 0.89 6.62 -8.51
N HIS A 223 -0.08 5.72 -8.62
CA HIS A 223 -0.12 4.71 -9.69
C HIS A 223 1.23 3.99 -9.83
N THR A 224 1.84 4.04 -11.02
CA THR A 224 3.14 3.46 -11.38
C THR A 224 4.34 4.33 -10.99
N LYS A 225 4.13 5.51 -10.37
CA LYS A 225 5.24 6.34 -9.88
C LYS A 225 5.96 5.60 -8.76
N ASN A 226 7.24 5.32 -8.97
CA ASN A 226 8.08 4.65 -7.98
C ASN A 226 8.40 5.60 -6.80
N ALA A 227 8.13 5.16 -5.57
CA ALA A 227 8.38 5.94 -4.37
C ALA A 227 9.83 6.40 -4.23
N GLU A 228 10.79 5.60 -4.68
CA GLU A 228 12.21 5.96 -4.61
C GLU A 228 12.54 7.15 -5.52
N ASP A 229 12.07 7.10 -6.77
CA ASP A 229 12.35 8.13 -7.79
C ASP A 229 11.65 9.44 -7.43
N GLU A 230 10.47 9.36 -6.83
CA GLU A 230 9.71 10.53 -6.34
C GLU A 230 10.15 11.00 -4.95
N GLY A 231 11.03 10.27 -4.24
CA GLY A 231 11.48 10.62 -2.90
C GLY A 231 10.37 10.61 -1.84
N LEU A 232 9.44 9.66 -1.92
CA LEU A 232 8.30 9.55 -1.00
C LEU A 232 8.68 8.99 0.37
N ILE A 233 7.89 9.35 1.38
CA ILE A 233 7.85 8.71 2.69
C ILE A 233 6.68 7.74 2.76
N SER A 234 6.94 6.52 3.21
CA SER A 234 5.91 5.51 3.46
C SER A 234 5.19 5.82 4.77
N PRO A 235 3.86 5.65 4.85
CA PRO A 235 3.11 5.69 6.11
C PRO A 235 3.68 4.80 7.22
N PHE A 236 4.37 3.70 6.90
CA PHE A 236 5.05 2.83 7.88
C PHE A 236 6.34 3.44 8.48
N MET A 237 6.81 4.57 7.96
CA MET A 237 7.99 5.30 8.48
C MET A 237 7.61 6.54 9.30
N LEU A 238 6.32 6.86 9.40
CA LEU A 238 5.86 7.99 10.19
C LEU A 238 5.77 7.57 11.67
N GLU A 239 6.42 8.33 12.55
CA GLU A 239 6.28 8.16 14.01
C GLU A 239 4.91 8.67 14.47
N ASP A 240 4.46 9.79 13.90
CA ASP A 240 3.18 10.42 14.19
C ASP A 240 2.59 11.11 12.93
N ALA A 241 1.46 11.80 13.11
CA ALA A 241 0.80 12.54 12.05
C ALA A 241 1.30 14.00 11.88
N ASN A 242 2.36 14.40 12.57
CA ASN A 242 2.87 15.79 12.64
C ASN A 242 3.95 16.10 11.60
N ALA A 243 4.46 15.11 10.86
CA ALA A 243 5.41 15.30 9.76
C ALA A 243 4.96 16.35 8.72
N MET A 244 3.64 16.54 8.60
CA MET A 244 3.00 17.59 7.81
C MET A 244 1.74 18.05 8.53
N LYS A 245 1.56 19.36 8.71
CA LYS A 245 0.35 19.94 9.30
C LYS A 245 -0.37 20.92 8.40
N PHE A 246 -1.68 21.05 8.60
CA PHE A 246 -2.50 22.08 7.99
C PHE A 246 -2.63 23.29 8.92
N SER A 247 -2.58 24.49 8.36
CA SER A 247 -2.84 25.71 9.11
C SER A 247 -3.71 26.67 8.31
N THR A 248 -4.27 27.63 9.03
CA THR A 248 -5.06 28.73 8.46
C THR A 248 -4.25 30.01 8.36
N GLU A 249 -4.65 30.91 7.48
CA GLU A 249 -4.30 32.33 7.55
C GLU A 249 -5.59 33.14 7.37
N ILE A 250 -5.86 34.02 8.33
CA ILE A 250 -7.02 34.92 8.29
C ILE A 250 -6.64 36.11 7.39
N THR A 251 -7.29 36.19 6.24
CA THR A 251 -7.00 37.14 5.16
C THR A 251 -8.00 38.28 5.05
N GLY A 252 -9.07 38.24 5.86
CA GLY A 252 -10.11 39.27 5.86
C GLY A 252 -10.91 39.30 7.16
N ASP A 253 -11.81 40.27 7.22
CA ASP A 253 -12.67 40.52 8.38
C ASP A 253 -14.10 40.00 8.16
N GLY A 254 -14.88 39.89 9.24
CA GLY A 254 -16.32 39.59 9.14
C GLY A 254 -16.68 38.11 9.29
N PHE A 255 -16.41 37.54 10.46
CA PHE A 255 -16.85 36.21 10.88
C PHE A 255 -18.32 36.20 11.33
N THR A 256 -19.20 36.84 10.57
CA THR A 256 -20.63 36.98 10.90
C THR A 256 -21.42 35.70 10.64
N ASN A 257 -20.96 34.85 9.72
CA ASN A 257 -21.49 33.52 9.45
C ASN A 257 -20.39 32.60 8.87
N MET A 258 -20.73 31.33 8.63
CA MET A 258 -19.80 30.32 8.11
C MET A 258 -19.28 30.65 6.70
N ASP A 259 -20.13 31.16 5.80
CA ASP A 259 -19.73 31.46 4.43
C ASP A 259 -18.75 32.65 4.34
N THR A 260 -18.98 33.70 5.13
CA THR A 260 -18.07 34.86 5.18
C THR A 260 -16.75 34.49 5.86
N CYS A 261 -16.81 33.66 6.91
CA CYS A 261 -15.62 33.08 7.55
C CYS A 261 -14.79 32.25 6.57
N ALA A 262 -15.42 31.33 5.81
CA ALA A 262 -14.73 30.49 4.84
C ALA A 262 -14.02 31.32 3.76
N LYS A 263 -14.63 32.41 3.29
CA LYS A 263 -14.02 33.34 2.33
C LYS A 263 -12.85 34.15 2.91
N ALA A 264 -12.81 34.32 4.23
CA ALA A 264 -11.75 35.05 4.93
C ALA A 264 -10.58 34.14 5.36
N ILE A 265 -10.68 32.82 5.20
CA ILE A 265 -9.64 31.86 5.55
C ILE A 265 -8.93 31.38 4.29
N SER A 266 -7.60 31.40 4.31
CA SER A 266 -6.78 30.62 3.39
C SER A 266 -6.14 29.44 4.12
N LEU A 267 -5.93 28.33 3.40
CA LEU A 267 -5.36 27.10 3.95
C LEU A 267 -3.92 26.91 3.45
N LYS A 268 -3.04 26.55 4.37
CA LYS A 268 -1.63 26.26 4.12
C LYS A 268 -1.27 24.87 4.61
N VAL A 269 -0.22 24.33 4.04
CA VAL A 269 0.41 23.09 4.48
C VAL A 269 1.83 23.43 4.93
N ASN A 270 2.16 23.02 6.15
CA ASN A 270 3.48 23.19 6.75
C ASN A 270 4.17 21.82 6.82
N TYR A 271 5.41 21.77 6.40
CA TYR A 271 6.22 20.55 6.37
C TYR A 271 7.25 20.58 7.49
N TYR A 272 7.21 19.57 8.35
CA TYR A 272 8.18 19.39 9.44
C TYR A 272 9.18 18.28 9.13
N GLU A 273 8.85 17.43 8.17
CA GLU A 273 9.77 16.53 7.49
C GLU A 273 9.86 16.96 6.02
N PRO A 274 11.00 17.49 5.53
CA PRO A 274 11.10 18.08 4.19
C PRO A 274 10.66 17.17 3.05
N LYS A 275 10.87 15.85 3.15
CA LYS A 275 10.45 14.90 2.10
C LYS A 275 8.93 14.77 1.97
N MET A 276 8.15 15.26 2.94
CA MET A 276 6.68 15.24 2.87
C MET A 276 6.13 16.14 1.76
N GLU A 277 6.90 17.12 1.27
CA GLU A 277 6.54 17.91 0.09
C GLU A 277 6.33 17.02 -1.14
N ASN A 278 7.17 15.98 -1.30
CA ASN A 278 7.03 15.02 -2.39
C ASN A 278 5.72 14.23 -2.28
N ASN A 279 5.38 13.78 -1.08
CA ASN A 279 4.11 13.12 -0.82
C ASN A 279 2.92 14.05 -1.12
N ALA A 280 2.97 15.29 -0.64
CA ALA A 280 1.91 16.26 -0.90
C ALA A 280 1.74 16.54 -2.40
N ARG A 281 2.84 16.67 -3.15
CA ARG A 281 2.84 16.82 -4.60
C ARG A 281 2.26 15.60 -5.31
N VAL A 282 2.73 14.38 -5.01
CA VAL A 282 2.29 13.16 -5.71
C VAL A 282 0.82 12.83 -5.44
N PHE A 283 0.33 13.11 -4.24
CA PHE A 283 -1.06 12.86 -3.85
C PHE A 283 -1.97 14.10 -3.95
N HIS A 284 -1.47 15.22 -4.47
CA HIS A 284 -2.18 16.51 -4.58
C HIS A 284 -2.86 16.96 -3.28
N LEU A 285 -2.17 16.77 -2.14
CA LEU A 285 -2.76 17.01 -0.83
C LEU A 285 -3.06 18.50 -0.63
N GLU A 286 -2.16 19.39 -1.07
CA GLU A 286 -2.39 20.82 -0.95
C GLU A 286 -3.63 21.27 -1.71
N GLU A 287 -3.75 20.89 -2.97
CA GLU A 287 -4.87 21.28 -3.84
C GLU A 287 -6.18 20.73 -3.29
N LEU A 288 -6.21 19.47 -2.89
CA LEU A 288 -7.41 18.84 -2.33
C LEU A 288 -7.85 19.54 -1.04
N TYR A 289 -6.92 19.78 -0.10
CA TYR A 289 -7.27 20.36 1.19
C TYR A 289 -7.56 21.86 1.11
N LYS A 290 -6.93 22.61 0.18
CA LYS A 290 -7.23 24.04 -0.03
C LYS A 290 -8.67 24.29 -0.46
N THR A 291 -9.39 23.30 -0.98
CA THR A 291 -10.82 23.42 -1.28
C THR A 291 -11.73 23.39 -0.04
N HIS A 292 -11.21 23.04 1.13
CA HIS A 292 -11.98 22.78 2.35
C HIS A 292 -11.98 23.96 3.34
N THR A 293 -12.11 25.20 2.85
CA THR A 293 -12.24 26.39 3.71
C THR A 293 -13.56 26.41 4.49
N ASP A 294 -14.58 25.70 4.00
CA ASP A 294 -15.84 25.41 4.70
C ASP A 294 -15.58 24.66 6.02
N TYR A 295 -14.79 23.59 5.97
CA TYR A 295 -14.36 22.87 7.18
C TYR A 295 -13.59 23.79 8.13
N ALA A 296 -12.67 24.61 7.61
CA ALA A 296 -11.92 25.54 8.44
C ALA A 296 -12.82 26.53 9.19
N ALA A 297 -13.85 27.05 8.51
CA ALA A 297 -14.85 27.90 9.12
C ALA A 297 -15.67 27.16 10.19
N GLU A 298 -16.08 25.92 9.95
CA GLU A 298 -16.76 25.11 10.96
C GLU A 298 -15.89 24.89 12.20
N ILE A 299 -14.61 24.53 12.01
CA ILE A 299 -13.67 24.32 13.12
C ILE A 299 -13.48 25.60 13.93
N TYR A 300 -13.38 26.75 13.26
CA TYR A 300 -13.29 28.05 13.93
C TYR A 300 -14.48 28.29 14.88
N PHE A 301 -15.71 28.15 14.40
CA PHE A 301 -16.90 28.38 15.24
C PHE A 301 -17.04 27.32 16.34
N ARG A 302 -16.74 26.05 16.04
CA ARG A 302 -16.77 24.97 17.04
C ARG A 302 -15.74 25.19 18.14
N HIS A 303 -14.53 25.64 17.79
CA HIS A 303 -13.49 25.98 18.76
C HIS A 303 -13.96 27.09 19.72
N ARG A 304 -14.58 28.16 19.19
CA ARG A 304 -15.18 29.22 20.04
C ARG A 304 -16.29 28.72 20.95
N MET A 305 -17.15 27.82 20.44
CA MET A 305 -18.18 27.18 21.26
C MET A 305 -17.58 26.35 22.38
N MET A 306 -16.47 25.63 22.13
CA MET A 306 -15.76 24.87 23.16
C MET A 306 -15.19 25.76 24.26
N GLY A 307 -14.72 26.96 23.92
CA GLY A 307 -14.21 27.95 24.89
C GLY A 307 -15.29 28.71 25.67
N SER A 308 -16.58 28.55 25.34
CA SER A 308 -17.67 29.29 25.97
C SER A 308 -18.17 28.59 27.25
N GLU A 309 -17.92 29.19 28.41
CA GLU A 309 -18.44 28.70 29.71
C GLU A 309 -19.96 28.56 29.70
N ALA A 310 -20.69 29.52 29.12
CA ALA A 310 -22.14 29.47 29.03
C ALA A 310 -22.64 28.27 28.20
N TYR A 311 -21.94 27.94 27.11
CA TYR A 311 -22.25 26.75 26.32
C TYR A 311 -21.92 25.46 27.06
N GLN A 312 -20.79 25.43 27.77
CA GLN A 312 -20.40 24.30 28.63
C GLN A 312 -21.47 24.01 29.69
N GLU A 313 -21.93 25.04 30.40
CA GLU A 313 -23.02 24.90 31.38
C GLU A 313 -24.34 24.44 30.75
N PHE A 314 -24.70 24.98 29.59
CA PHE A 314 -25.94 24.59 28.90
C PHE A 314 -25.95 23.10 28.56
N VAL A 315 -24.86 22.59 27.97
CA VAL A 315 -24.76 21.17 27.62
C VAL A 315 -24.70 20.30 28.87
N GLN A 316 -23.98 20.72 29.92
CA GLN A 316 -23.94 20.00 31.19
C GLN A 316 -25.35 19.84 31.81
N LYS A 317 -26.22 20.84 31.66
CA LYS A 317 -27.63 20.73 32.07
C LYS A 317 -28.42 19.75 31.21
N MET A 318 -28.15 19.70 29.90
CA MET A 318 -28.84 18.79 28.97
C MET A 318 -28.52 17.31 29.22
N ILE A 319 -27.29 16.97 29.63
CA ILE A 319 -26.88 15.58 29.92
C ILE A 319 -27.33 15.07 31.30
N GLY A 320 -27.92 15.94 32.12
CA GLY A 320 -28.47 15.61 33.44
C GLY A 320 -27.51 15.85 34.59
N GLU A 321 -28.06 16.31 35.71
CA GLU A 321 -27.32 16.51 36.96
C GLU A 321 -26.73 15.18 37.47
N GLY A 322 -25.42 15.15 37.74
CA GLY A 322 -24.70 13.96 38.19
C GLY A 322 -24.01 13.15 37.08
N SER A 323 -24.33 13.41 35.80
CA SER A 323 -23.60 12.86 34.65
C SER A 323 -22.35 13.68 34.37
N VAL A 324 -21.17 13.06 34.37
CA VAL A 324 -19.92 13.71 33.93
C VAL A 324 -19.54 13.15 32.58
N MET A 325 -19.56 13.98 31.55
CA MET A 325 -19.06 13.60 30.24
C MET A 325 -17.52 13.68 30.24
N SER A 326 -16.86 12.68 29.65
CA SER A 326 -15.41 12.73 29.50
C SER A 326 -15.01 13.88 28.57
N THR A 327 -13.83 14.46 28.77
CA THR A 327 -13.29 15.50 27.86
C THR A 327 -13.25 15.00 26.41
N ASN A 328 -13.00 13.71 26.20
CA ASN A 328 -12.99 13.12 24.86
C ASN A 328 -14.38 13.07 24.22
N ASP A 329 -15.41 12.68 24.97
CA ASP A 329 -16.79 12.66 24.47
C ASP A 329 -17.32 14.08 24.25
N TRP A 330 -16.95 15.03 25.13
CA TRP A 330 -17.22 16.45 24.96
C TRP A 330 -16.66 16.99 23.65
N ASN A 331 -15.36 16.75 23.42
CA ASN A 331 -14.68 17.15 22.20
C ASN A 331 -15.36 16.52 20.99
N ARG A 332 -15.58 15.20 20.99
CA ARG A 332 -16.22 14.49 19.87
C ARG A 332 -17.63 14.99 19.55
N MET A 333 -18.41 15.36 20.56
CA MET A 333 -19.77 15.85 20.37
C MET A 333 -19.79 17.22 19.67
N ILE A 334 -18.92 18.15 20.06
CA ILE A 334 -18.88 19.49 19.46
C ILE A 334 -18.16 19.46 18.11
N LEU A 335 -17.02 18.77 18.06
CA LEU A 335 -16.13 18.74 16.92
C LEU A 335 -16.65 17.85 15.79
N GLY A 336 -17.36 16.76 16.11
CA GLY A 336 -17.82 15.77 15.12
C GLY A 336 -16.71 14.83 14.60
N PHE A 337 -15.45 15.12 14.90
CA PHE A 337 -14.27 14.29 14.61
C PHE A 337 -13.51 13.96 15.90
N THR A 338 -12.42 13.19 15.77
CA THR A 338 -11.55 12.83 16.88
C THR A 338 -10.31 13.72 16.90
N ASN A 339 -9.98 14.28 18.07
CA ASN A 339 -8.70 14.96 18.29
C ASN A 339 -7.63 14.04 18.91
N ASN A 340 -7.98 12.78 19.22
CA ASN A 340 -7.03 11.77 19.64
C ASN A 340 -6.18 11.28 18.44
N PRO A 341 -4.84 11.39 18.47
CA PRO A 341 -3.95 10.88 17.42
C PRO A 341 -4.18 9.41 17.04
N GLU A 342 -4.50 8.54 18.00
CA GLU A 342 -4.70 7.10 17.78
C GLU A 342 -5.96 6.79 16.95
N ASP A 343 -6.90 7.72 16.91
CA ASP A 343 -8.18 7.55 16.23
C ASP A 343 -8.21 8.17 14.83
N LEU A 344 -7.11 8.79 14.37
CA LEU A 344 -7.08 9.50 13.08
C LEU A 344 -7.38 8.60 11.87
N GLY A 345 -7.11 7.29 12.00
CA GLY A 345 -7.44 6.27 11.00
C GLY A 345 -8.90 5.83 10.99
N LYS A 346 -9.74 6.28 11.95
CA LYS A 346 -11.13 5.80 12.10
C LYS A 346 -12.16 6.64 11.35
N LYS A 347 -11.86 7.90 11.05
CA LYS A 347 -12.80 8.85 10.43
C LYS A 347 -12.11 9.78 9.42
N PRO A 348 -12.65 9.94 8.20
CA PRO A 348 -12.13 10.87 7.21
C PRO A 348 -12.00 12.29 7.75
N ILE A 349 -10.99 13.01 7.26
CA ILE A 349 -10.72 14.42 7.53
C ILE A 349 -10.34 14.70 8.99
N SER A 350 -10.35 13.72 9.89
CA SER A 350 -10.02 13.92 11.31
C SER A 350 -8.66 14.54 11.52
N LYS A 351 -7.65 14.15 10.74
CA LYS A 351 -6.29 14.72 10.86
C LYS A 351 -6.27 16.19 10.42
N PHE A 352 -7.01 16.54 9.37
CA PHE A 352 -7.14 17.92 8.92
C PHE A 352 -7.85 18.78 9.97
N CYS A 353 -9.01 18.34 10.46
CA CYS A 353 -9.75 19.09 11.48
C CYS A 353 -8.99 19.22 12.80
N LYS A 354 -8.26 18.19 13.23
CA LYS A 354 -7.40 18.23 14.41
C LYS A 354 -6.32 19.30 14.27
N ASP A 355 -5.62 19.32 13.13
CA ASP A 355 -4.58 20.31 12.89
C ASP A 355 -5.12 21.74 12.88
N LEU A 356 -6.29 21.97 12.28
CA LEU A 356 -6.91 23.30 12.27
C LEU A 356 -7.34 23.74 13.68
N LEU A 357 -7.82 22.81 14.51
CA LEU A 357 -8.15 23.09 15.90
C LEU A 357 -6.90 23.51 16.68
N GLU A 358 -5.80 22.75 16.57
CA GLU A 358 -4.51 23.09 17.19
C GLU A 358 -3.98 24.43 16.70
N ASP A 359 -4.08 24.71 15.39
CA ASP A 359 -3.65 25.97 14.80
C ASP A 359 -4.44 27.18 15.35
N PHE A 360 -5.75 27.04 15.60
CA PHE A 360 -6.54 28.11 16.22
C PHE A 360 -6.23 28.28 17.72
N GLU A 361 -5.99 27.17 18.42
CA GLU A 361 -5.53 27.17 19.83
C GLU A 361 -4.19 27.90 19.96
N ASP A 362 -3.21 27.57 19.11
CA ASP A 362 -1.88 28.17 19.09
C ASP A 362 -1.91 29.68 18.77
N LYS A 363 -2.89 30.12 17.96
CA LYS A 363 -3.13 31.53 17.66
C LYS A 363 -3.88 32.28 18.77
N GLY A 364 -4.37 31.59 19.80
CA GLY A 364 -5.12 32.19 20.90
C GLY A 364 -6.49 32.73 20.49
N ILE A 365 -7.11 32.16 19.46
CA ILE A 365 -8.44 32.57 19.02
C ILE A 365 -9.48 32.07 20.04
N LYS A 366 -9.95 32.96 20.90
CA LYS A 366 -11.06 32.67 21.84
C LYS A 366 -12.42 32.88 21.20
#